data_AF-I0WBN6-F1
#
_entry.id   AF-I0WBN6-F1
#
_cell.length_a   1.000
_cell.length_b   1.000
_cell.length_c   1.000
_cell.angle_alpha   90.00
_cell.angle_beta   90.00
_cell.angle_gamma   90.00
#
_symmetry.space_group_name_H-M   'P 1'
#
loop_
_entity.id
_entity.type
_entity.pdbx_description
1 polymer ?
#
loop_
_entity_poly.entity_id
_entity_poly.type
_entity_poly.pdbx_seq_one_letter_code
_entity_poly.pdbx_strand_id
1 'polypeptide(L)'
;MGLLSFIVTLPLAPVRGVISLAELIQRQVEEELHNPASARRALEELDDARERGEISAEEEEQAQQAILDRMTGTGPGPGPTATPERE
;
A
#
# COMPACT_ATOMS: atom_id res chain seq x y z
N MET A 1 -3.35 -33.46 -25.53
CA MET A 1 -3.44 -34.18 -24.25
C MET A 1 -4.46 -33.49 -23.33
N GLY A 2 -5.75 -33.43 -23.69
CA GLY A 2 -6.67 -32.42 -23.14
C GLY A 2 -7.77 -32.91 -22.19
N LEU A 3 -8.31 -34.11 -22.37
CA LEU A 3 -9.53 -34.55 -21.65
C LEU A 3 -9.23 -35.49 -20.47
N LEU A 4 -8.33 -36.47 -20.66
CA LEU A 4 -7.96 -37.39 -19.58
C LEU A 4 -7.25 -36.67 -18.43
N SER A 5 -6.38 -35.72 -18.75
CA SER A 5 -5.72 -34.86 -17.75
C SER A 5 -6.74 -34.03 -16.95
N PHE A 6 -7.80 -33.54 -17.61
CA PHE A 6 -8.84 -32.76 -16.95
C PHE A 6 -9.62 -33.58 -15.93
N ILE A 7 -9.96 -34.84 -16.23
CA ILE A 7 -10.66 -35.74 -15.29
C ILE A 7 -9.78 -36.08 -14.08
N VAL A 8 -8.49 -36.38 -14.31
CA VAL A 8 -7.55 -36.72 -13.22
C VAL A 8 -7.28 -35.51 -12.32
N THR A 9 -7.31 -34.31 -12.89
CA THR A 9 -7.05 -33.06 -12.15
C THR A 9 -8.31 -32.36 -11.64
N LEU A 10 -9.51 -32.85 -12.01
CA LEU A 10 -10.82 -32.40 -11.56
C LEU A 10 -10.95 -32.38 -10.03
N PRO A 11 -10.52 -33.40 -9.26
CA PRO A 11 -10.54 -33.32 -7.79
C PRO A 11 -9.63 -32.22 -7.22
N LEU A 12 -8.63 -31.76 -7.97
CA LEU A 12 -7.76 -30.62 -7.59
C LEU A 12 -8.29 -29.26 -8.10
N ALA A 13 -9.43 -29.23 -8.80
CA ALA A 13 -10.04 -27.98 -9.26
C ALA A 13 -10.31 -26.97 -8.12
N PRO A 14 -10.76 -27.37 -6.91
CA PRO A 14 -10.96 -26.42 -5.80
C PRO A 14 -9.68 -25.70 -5.39
N VAL A 15 -8.54 -26.41 -5.34
CA VAL A 15 -7.23 -25.83 -4.99
C VAL A 15 -6.81 -24.79 -6.03
N ARG A 16 -7.01 -25.10 -7.33
CA ARG A 16 -6.76 -24.13 -8.39
C ARG A 16 -7.65 -22.89 -8.28
N GLY A 17 -8.91 -23.06 -7.86
CA GLY A 17 -9.81 -21.93 -7.61
C GLY A 17 -9.28 -20.98 -6.53
N VAL A 18 -8.75 -21.51 -5.43
CA VAL A 18 -8.14 -20.68 -4.36
C VAL A 18 -6.91 -19.95 -4.87
N ILE A 19 -6.04 -20.61 -5.64
CA ILE A 19 -4.85 -19.98 -6.22
C ILE A 19 -5.23 -18.84 -7.16
N SER A 20 -6.20 -19.06 -8.07
CA SER A 20 -6.68 -18.02 -8.97
C SER A 20 -7.33 -16.84 -8.24
N LEU A 21 -8.00 -17.09 -7.11
CA LEU A 21 -8.54 -16.03 -6.26
C LEU A 21 -7.42 -15.23 -5.57
N ALA A 22 -6.39 -15.91 -5.06
CA ALA A 22 -5.24 -15.25 -4.46
C ALA A 22 -4.52 -14.34 -5.47
N GLU A 23 -4.33 -14.81 -6.70
CA GLU A 23 -3.76 -14.00 -7.79
C GLU A 23 -4.64 -12.79 -8.14
N LEU A 24 -5.97 -12.94 -8.11
CA LEU A 24 -6.89 -11.83 -8.34
C LEU A 24 -6.77 -10.76 -7.25
N ILE A 25 -6.75 -11.20 -5.98
CA ILE A 25 -6.57 -10.30 -4.84
C ILE A 25 -5.23 -9.60 -4.93
N GLN A 26 -4.15 -10.33 -5.25
CA GLN A 26 -2.82 -9.75 -5.42
C GLN A 26 -2.82 -8.65 -6.49
N ARG A 27 -3.43 -8.90 -7.66
CA ARG A 27 -3.55 -7.88 -8.72
C ARG A 27 -4.31 -6.65 -8.24
N GLN A 28 -5.42 -6.83 -7.55
CA GLN A 28 -6.22 -5.72 -7.04
C GLN A 28 -5.47 -4.89 -5.99
N VAL A 29 -4.71 -5.56 -5.11
CA VAL A 29 -3.87 -4.90 -4.10
C VAL A 29 -2.75 -4.12 -4.77
N GLU A 30 -2.10 -4.69 -5.79
CA GLU A 30 -1.07 -3.99 -6.56
C GLU A 30 -1.64 -2.72 -7.21
N GLU A 31 -2.81 -2.82 -7.84
CA GLU A 31 -3.49 -1.68 -8.45
C GLU A 31 -3.87 -0.59 -7.44
N GLU A 32 -4.41 -0.97 -6.27
CA GLU A 32 -4.80 0.00 -5.24
C GLU A 32 -3.57 0.66 -4.58
N LEU A 33 -2.51 -0.12 -4.31
CA LEU A 33 -1.26 0.39 -3.74
C LEU A 33 -0.52 1.32 -4.71
N HIS A 34 -0.65 1.10 -6.01
CA HIS A 34 -0.04 1.96 -7.04
C HIS A 34 -0.99 3.07 -7.54
N ASN A 35 -2.19 3.20 -6.98
CA ASN A 35 -3.15 4.20 -7.43
C ASN A 35 -2.80 5.59 -6.86
N PRO A 36 -2.44 6.60 -7.68
CA PRO A 36 -2.16 7.94 -7.19
C PRO A 36 -3.35 8.61 -6.47
N ALA A 37 -4.57 8.13 -6.70
CA ALA A 37 -5.76 8.62 -6.01
C ALA A 37 -5.80 8.26 -4.51
N SER A 38 -5.17 7.16 -4.09
CA SER A 38 -5.15 6.76 -2.67
C SER A 38 -4.27 7.70 -1.85
N ALA A 39 -3.10 8.06 -2.38
CA ALA A 39 -2.21 9.06 -1.78
C ALA A 39 -2.87 10.44 -1.70
N ARG A 40 -3.62 10.84 -2.74
CA ARG A 40 -4.34 12.12 -2.73
C ARG A 40 -5.39 12.19 -1.62
N ARG A 41 -6.17 11.12 -1.42
CA ARG A 41 -7.12 11.03 -0.30
C ARG A 41 -6.42 11.08 1.06
N ALA A 42 -5.28 10.40 1.20
CA ALA A 42 -4.53 10.39 2.45
C ALA A 42 -3.95 11.78 2.80
N LEU A 43 -3.54 12.56 1.78
CA LEU A 43 -3.12 13.95 1.97
C LEU A 43 -4.30 14.86 2.35
N GLU A 44 -5.46 14.71 1.70
CA GLU A 44 -6.69 15.44 2.06
C GLU A 44 -7.12 15.17 3.51
N GLU A 45 -7.06 13.91 3.96
CA GLU A 45 -7.36 13.54 5.35
C GLU A 45 -6.39 14.16 6.36
N LEU A 46 -5.12 14.32 5.97
CA LEU A 46 -4.08 14.94 6.78
C LEU A 46 -4.28 16.46 6.89
N ASP A 47 -4.59 17.13 5.77
CA ASP A 47 -4.94 18.56 5.74
C ASP A 47 -6.15 18.83 6.64
N ASP A 48 -7.20 18.01 6.51
CA ASP A 48 -8.39 18.11 7.35
C ASP A 48 -8.06 17.91 8.85
N ALA A 49 -7.16 16.98 9.19
CA ALA A 49 -6.71 16.76 10.56
C ALA A 49 -5.94 17.97 11.11
N ARG A 50 -5.14 18.65 10.28
CA ARG A 50 -4.46 19.88 10.67
C ARG A 50 -5.43 21.03 10.85
N GLU A 51 -6.41 21.19 9.98
CA GLU A 51 -7.45 22.21 10.12
C GLU A 51 -8.24 22.03 11.43
N ARG A 52 -8.48 20.78 11.85
CA ARG A 52 -9.08 20.44 13.14
C ARG A 52 -8.13 20.62 14.34
N GLY A 53 -6.84 20.88 14.09
CA GLY A 53 -5.81 21.00 15.12
C GLY A 53 -5.47 19.69 15.83
N GLU A 54 -5.77 18.55 15.19
CA GLU A 54 -5.48 17.21 15.73
C GLU A 54 -4.00 16.82 15.56
N ILE A 55 -3.31 17.45 14.61
CA ILE A 55 -1.88 17.26 14.33
C ILE A 55 -1.16 18.61 14.27
N SER A 56 0.09 18.63 14.73
CA SER A 56 1.00 19.76 14.60
C SER A 56 1.62 19.82 13.19
N ALA A 57 2.25 20.95 12.86
CA ALA A 57 2.94 21.13 11.57
C ALA A 57 4.10 20.12 11.37
N GLU A 58 4.83 19.80 12.43
CA GLU A 58 5.93 18.84 12.39
C GLU A 58 5.43 17.40 12.18
N GLU A 59 4.27 17.06 12.75
CA GLU A 59 3.62 15.76 12.56
C GLU A 59 3.02 15.62 11.15
N GLU A 60 2.47 16.71 10.62
CA GLU A 60 1.96 16.78 9.24
C GLU A 60 3.09 16.55 8.22
N GLU A 61 4.23 17.24 8.35
CA GLU A 61 5.37 17.05 7.44
C GLU A 61 5.90 15.61 7.44
N GLN A 62 6.00 14.99 8.63
CA GLN A 62 6.44 13.60 8.75
C GLN A 62 5.46 12.62 8.09
N ALA A 63 4.16 12.85 8.25
CA ALA A 63 3.12 12.01 7.64
C ALA A 63 3.06 12.20 6.11
N GLN A 64 3.19 13.42 5.60
CA GLN A 64 3.30 13.69 4.16
C GLN A 64 4.50 12.97 3.54
N GLN A 65 5.67 13.05 4.19
CA GLN A 65 6.88 12.38 3.72
C GLN A 65 6.70 10.85 3.70
N ALA A 66 6.05 10.27 4.72
CA ALA A 66 5.77 8.84 4.76
C ALA A 66 4.83 8.39 3.61
N ILE A 67 3.87 9.22 3.21
CA ILE A 67 2.98 8.96 2.08
C ILE A 67 3.77 8.98 0.75
N LEU A 68 4.66 9.96 0.58
CA LEU A 68 5.52 10.08 -0.61
C LEU A 68 6.53 8.92 -0.73
N ASP A 69 7.13 8.51 0.38
CA ASP A 69 8.07 7.38 0.43
C ASP A 69 7.39 6.07 0.00
N ARG A 70 6.14 5.85 0.44
CA ARG A 70 5.33 4.69 0.01
C ARG A 70 5.06 4.69 -1.50
N MET A 71 4.78 5.85 -2.11
CA MET A 71 4.51 5.94 -3.56
C MET A 71 5.76 5.70 -4.42
N THR A 72 6.94 6.12 -3.93
CA THR A 72 8.20 5.98 -4.66
C THR A 72 8.85 4.61 -4.50
N GLY A 73 8.28 3.73 -3.65
CA GLY A 73 8.86 2.42 -3.33
C GLY A 73 10.17 2.51 -2.55
N THR A 74 10.56 3.71 -2.13
CA THR A 74 11.67 3.94 -1.20
C THR A 74 11.10 3.67 0.18
N GLY A 75 11.07 2.40 0.60
CA GLY A 75 10.61 2.01 1.93
C GLY A 75 11.27 2.87 3.02
N PRO A 76 10.59 3.09 4.16
CA PRO A 76 10.78 4.22 5.07
C PRO A 76 12.26 4.56 5.21
N GLY A 77 12.68 5.57 4.44
CA GLY A 77 14.01 6.11 4.59
C GLY A 77 14.09 6.66 6.00
N PRO A 78 15.20 6.48 6.74
CA PRO A 78 15.39 7.25 7.94
C PRO A 78 15.31 8.72 7.53
N GLY A 79 14.16 9.36 7.83
CA GLY A 79 13.99 10.78 7.64
C GLY A 79 15.19 11.48 8.27
N PRO A 80 15.69 12.58 7.68
CA PRO A 80 16.90 13.24 8.14
C PRO A 80 16.78 13.42 9.64
N THR A 81 17.61 12.68 10.37
CA THR A 81 17.73 12.77 11.81
C THR A 81 17.86 14.25 12.10
N ALA A 82 16.84 14.83 12.73
CA ALA A 82 16.94 16.14 13.32
C ALA A 82 18.12 16.04 14.28
N THR A 83 19.28 16.52 13.83
CA THR A 83 20.44 16.77 14.66
C THR A 83 19.94 17.68 15.77
N PRO A 84 19.91 17.23 17.04
CA PRO A 84 19.81 18.20 18.10
C PRO A 84 21.19 18.85 18.14
N GLU A 85 21.33 20.00 17.48
CA GLU A 85 22.35 20.96 17.87
C GLU A 85 22.06 21.29 19.34
N ARG A 86 22.85 20.68 20.23
CA ARG A 86 23.00 21.13 21.60
C ARG A 86 24.44 21.57 21.77
N GLU A 87 24.53 22.88 21.95
CA GLU A 87 25.56 23.73 22.56
C GLU A 87 26.82 23.06 23.15
#